data_AF-A0A0C2JHG5-F1
#
_entry.id   AF-A0A0C2JHG5-F1
#
_cell.length_a   1.000
_cell.length_b   1.000
_cell.length_c   1.000
_cell.angle_alpha   90.00
_cell.angle_beta   90.00
_cell.angle_gamma   90.00
#
_symmetry.space_group_name_H-M   'P 1'
#
loop_
_entity.id
_entity.type
_entity.pdbx_description
1 polymer ?
#
loop_
_entity_poly.entity_id
_entity_poly.type
_entity_poly.pdbx_seq_one_letter_code
_entity_poly.pdbx_strand_id
1 'polypeptide(L)'
;MDGRHSFVGLVSGGKDSVFSIYKLVNEGHKLVCLANLYPQGSNELDSFMFQSVGSEVIEHLETVMGVPLYRAPILGTSKIISLDYTIDKDDEIEDLHNLLEKIKVFLS
;
A
#
# COMPACT_ATOMS: atom_id res chain seq x y z
N MET A 1 12.82 8.93 -24.69
CA MET A 1 12.05 7.99 -23.86
C MET A 1 10.96 8.81 -23.21
N ASP A 2 9.71 8.51 -23.52
CA ASP A 2 8.53 9.07 -22.84
C ASP A 2 8.62 8.63 -21.37
N GLY A 3 8.85 9.54 -20.43
CA GLY A 3 9.18 9.25 -19.01
C GLY A 3 8.05 8.60 -18.18
N ARG A 4 7.15 7.87 -18.83
CA ARG A 4 6.03 7.16 -18.22
C ARG A 4 6.49 5.82 -17.68
N HIS A 5 6.05 5.53 -16.47
CA HIS A 5 6.39 4.31 -15.75
C HIS A 5 5.11 3.61 -15.28
N SER A 6 5.20 2.29 -15.17
CA SER A 6 4.22 1.48 -14.44
C SER A 6 4.50 1.56 -12.95
N PHE A 7 3.45 1.65 -12.13
CA PHE A 7 3.58 1.82 -10.69
C PHE A 7 2.49 1.09 -9.90
N VAL A 8 2.84 0.72 -8.67
CA VAL A 8 1.92 0.16 -7.67
C VAL A 8 1.39 1.30 -6.81
N GLY A 9 0.07 1.39 -6.63
CA GLY A 9 -0.56 2.38 -5.77
C GLY A 9 -0.70 1.89 -4.34
N LEU A 10 0.03 2.47 -3.40
CA LEU A 10 -0.17 2.20 -1.96
C LEU A 10 -1.43 2.94 -1.49
N VAL A 11 -2.36 2.22 -0.85
CA VAL A 11 -3.60 2.79 -0.33
C VAL A 11 -3.80 2.44 1.14
N SER A 12 -4.18 3.44 1.93
CA SER A 12 -4.46 3.31 3.38
C SER A 12 -5.93 3.57 3.74
N GLY A 13 -6.78 3.85 2.75
CA GLY A 13 -8.18 4.29 2.93
C GLY A 13 -8.37 5.80 2.95
N GLY A 14 -7.27 6.57 2.99
CA GLY A 14 -7.30 8.03 3.01
C GLY A 14 -7.38 8.66 1.61
N LYS A 15 -7.85 9.91 1.55
CA LYS A 15 -7.95 10.70 0.31
C LYS A 15 -6.60 10.96 -0.36
N ASP A 16 -5.52 11.07 0.43
CA ASP A 16 -4.23 11.52 -0.06
C ASP A 16 -3.53 10.46 -0.93
N SER A 17 -3.66 9.17 -0.57
CA SER A 17 -3.19 8.07 -1.41
C SER A 17 -3.94 8.02 -2.75
N VAL A 18 -5.25 8.22 -2.73
CA VAL A 18 -6.08 8.23 -3.96
C VAL A 18 -5.73 9.42 -4.84
N PHE A 19 -5.53 10.60 -4.26
CA PHE A 19 -5.13 11.80 -4.99
C PHE A 19 -3.74 11.64 -5.64
N SER A 20 -2.79 11.03 -4.93
CA SER A 20 -1.45 10.76 -5.46
C SER A 20 -1.49 9.84 -6.68
N ILE A 21 -2.30 8.77 -6.61
CA ILE A 21 -2.53 7.85 -7.72
C ILE A 21 -3.19 8.60 -8.90
N TYR A 22 -4.24 9.39 -8.63
CA TYR A 22 -4.91 10.19 -9.66
C TYR A 22 -3.92 11.13 -10.38
N LYS A 23 -3.04 11.80 -9.64
CA LYS A 23 -2.04 12.72 -10.21
C LYS A 23 -1.07 12.02 -11.15
N LEU A 24 -0.56 10.85 -10.77
CA LEU A 24 0.34 10.04 -11.59
C LEU A 24 -0.36 9.53 -12.86
N VAL A 25 -1.60 9.06 -12.74
CA VAL A 25 -2.39 8.64 -13.91
C VAL A 25 -2.63 9.81 -14.87
N ASN A 26 -2.94 11.00 -14.34
CA ASN A 26 -3.13 12.21 -15.15
C ASN A 26 -1.83 12.68 -15.83
N GLU A 27 -0.66 12.34 -15.27
CA GLU A 27 0.65 12.55 -15.89
C GLU A 27 1.03 11.47 -16.92
N GLY A 28 0.17 10.46 -17.11
CA GLY A 28 0.31 9.39 -18.09
C GLY A 28 1.03 8.15 -17.56
N HIS A 29 1.31 8.07 -16.26
CA HIS A 29 1.85 6.85 -15.64
C HIS A 29 0.76 5.77 -15.57
N LYS A 30 1.18 4.51 -15.62
CA LYS A 30 0.25 3.37 -15.63
C LYS A 30 0.16 2.75 -14.24
N LEU A 31 -0.99 2.89 -13.59
CA LEU A 31 -1.30 2.11 -12.40
C LEU A 31 -1.46 0.63 -12.78
N VAL A 32 -0.69 -0.26 -12.15
CA VAL A 32 -0.78 -1.71 -12.45
C VAL A 32 -1.57 -2.50 -11.42
N CYS A 33 -1.50 -2.10 -10.15
CA CYS A 33 -2.28 -2.68 -9.06
C CYS A 33 -2.27 -1.75 -7.85
N LEU A 34 -3.13 -2.04 -6.89
CA LEU A 34 -3.17 -1.42 -5.57
C LEU A 34 -2.57 -2.37 -4.54
N ALA A 35 -1.95 -1.81 -3.51
CA ALA A 35 -1.43 -2.56 -2.37
C ALA A 35 -1.86 -1.91 -1.05
N ASN A 36 -2.29 -2.72 -0.09
CA ASN A 36 -2.73 -2.27 1.21
C ASN A 36 -2.31 -3.25 2.32
N LEU A 37 -1.78 -2.73 3.42
CA LEU A 37 -1.66 -3.47 4.67
C LEU A 37 -2.88 -3.21 5.55
N TYR A 38 -3.36 -4.24 6.27
CA TYR A 38 -4.53 -4.13 7.16
C TYR A 38 -4.26 -4.75 8.54
N PRO A 39 -4.83 -4.22 9.63
CA PRO A 39 -4.62 -4.76 10.97
C PRO A 39 -5.30 -6.12 11.16
N GLN A 40 -4.70 -7.00 11.97
CA GLN A 40 -5.30 -8.30 12.34
C GLN A 40 -5.97 -8.20 13.73
N GLY A 41 -7.31 -8.28 13.77
CA GLY A 41 -8.11 -8.33 15.00
C GLY A 41 -8.56 -6.98 15.56
N SER A 42 -9.26 -6.99 16.71
CA SER A 42 -9.82 -5.82 17.39
C SER A 42 -8.81 -4.99 18.19
N ASN A 43 -7.52 -5.32 18.07
CA ASN A 43 -6.48 -4.51 18.67
C ASN A 43 -6.28 -3.27 17.78
N GLU A 44 -6.92 -2.18 18.18
CA GLU A 44 -6.69 -0.80 17.71
C GLU A 44 -5.25 -0.28 17.98
N LEU A 45 -4.22 -1.12 17.88
CA LEU A 45 -2.90 -0.75 18.34
C LEU A 45 -2.05 -0.18 17.20
N ASP A 46 -2.13 1.14 17.09
CA ASP A 46 -1.02 2.05 16.73
C ASP A 46 -0.30 1.82 15.39
N SER A 47 -0.99 1.46 14.29
CA SER A 47 -0.36 1.64 12.96
C SER A 47 -0.39 3.11 12.58
N PHE A 48 0.74 3.79 12.79
CA PHE A 48 0.90 5.20 12.49
C PHE A 48 0.87 5.49 10.97
N MET A 49 1.15 4.48 10.15
CA MET A 49 1.46 4.62 8.72
C MET A 49 0.36 4.10 7.79
N PHE A 50 -0.38 3.06 8.18
CA PHE A 50 -1.26 2.32 7.26
C PHE A 50 -2.76 2.38 7.61
N GLN A 51 -3.13 3.00 8.74
CA GLN A 51 -4.52 3.18 9.17
C GLN A 51 -5.07 4.56 8.78
N SER A 52 -6.31 4.59 8.29
CA SER A 52 -7.11 5.82 8.26
C SER A 52 -8.61 5.50 8.41
N VAL A 53 -9.41 6.51 8.75
CA VAL A 53 -10.88 6.43 8.70
C VAL A 53 -11.29 6.21 7.24
N GLY A 54 -11.79 5.01 6.90
CA GLY A 54 -12.19 4.68 5.52
C GLY A 54 -11.67 3.35 4.97
N SER A 55 -11.09 2.48 5.81
CA SER A 55 -10.64 1.13 5.41
C SER A 55 -11.74 0.28 4.75
N GLU A 56 -13.01 0.52 5.05
CA GLU A 56 -14.17 -0.13 4.41
C GLU A 56 -14.27 0.14 2.90
N VAL A 57 -13.72 1.27 2.43
CA VAL A 57 -13.74 1.65 1.01
C VAL A 57 -12.63 0.95 0.23
N ILE A 58 -11.58 0.47 0.90
CA ILE A 58 -10.40 -0.11 0.23
C ILE A 58 -10.79 -1.28 -0.66
N GLU A 59 -11.67 -2.17 -0.19
CA GLU A 59 -12.13 -3.34 -0.98
C GLU A 59 -12.87 -2.93 -2.25
N HIS A 60 -13.50 -1.76 -2.26
CA HIS A 60 -14.20 -1.23 -3.42
C HIS A 60 -13.25 -0.56 -4.43
N LEU A 61 -12.02 -0.20 -4.03
CA LEU A 61 -11.06 0.45 -4.91
C LEU A 61 -10.62 -0.43 -6.08
N GLU A 62 -10.55 -1.75 -5.90
CA GLU A 62 -10.28 -2.69 -7.00
C GLU A 62 -11.28 -2.51 -8.15
N THR A 63 -12.56 -2.46 -7.78
CA THR A 63 -13.67 -2.31 -8.75
C THR A 63 -13.66 -0.91 -9.37
N VAL A 64 -13.49 0.13 -8.57
CA VAL A 64 -13.55 1.53 -9.05
C VAL A 64 -12.34 1.88 -9.93
N MET A 65 -11.15 1.42 -9.55
CA MET A 65 -9.90 1.73 -10.26
C MET A 65 -9.62 0.75 -11.41
N GLY A 66 -10.32 -0.38 -11.46
CA GLY A 66 -10.21 -1.37 -12.54
C GLY A 66 -8.84 -2.07 -12.58
N VAL A 67 -8.15 -2.15 -11.44
CA VAL A 67 -6.84 -2.80 -11.29
C VAL A 67 -6.85 -3.71 -10.06
N PRO A 68 -6.08 -4.82 -10.06
CA PRO A 68 -6.06 -5.75 -8.94
C PRO A 68 -5.68 -5.08 -7.62
N LEU A 69 -6.29 -5.52 -6.52
CA LEU A 69 -5.95 -5.09 -5.17
C LEU A 69 -5.30 -6.23 -4.38
N TYR A 70 -4.06 -6.03 -3.95
CA TYR A 70 -3.34 -6.96 -3.10
C TYR A 70 -3.33 -6.48 -1.66
N ARG A 71 -3.68 -7.36 -0.73
CA ARG A 71 -3.76 -7.05 0.69
C ARG A 71 -2.99 -8.05 1.53
N ALA A 72 -2.35 -7.57 2.59
CA ALA A 72 -1.71 -8.43 3.59
C ALA A 72 -1.96 -7.89 5.01
N PRO A 73 -2.06 -8.79 6.02
CA PRO A 73 -2.18 -8.35 7.40
C PRO A 73 -0.86 -7.70 7.85
N ILE A 74 -0.96 -6.72 8.76
CA ILE A 74 0.16 -6.22 9.55
C ILE A 74 0.41 -7.25 10.65
N LEU A 75 1.61 -7.82 10.68
CA LEU A 75 2.06 -8.81 11.66
C LEU A 75 3.11 -8.21 12.60
N GLY A 76 3.93 -7.29 12.09
CA GLY A 76 4.87 -6.51 12.86
C GLY A 76 4.22 -5.39 13.67
N THR A 77 5.01 -4.72 14.48
CA THR A 77 4.64 -3.50 15.22
C THR A 77 5.43 -2.31 14.69
N SER A 78 4.98 -1.08 14.92
CA SER A 78 5.73 0.12 14.54
C SER A 78 6.97 0.30 15.44
N LYS A 79 8.12 -0.30 15.07
CA LYS A 79 9.38 -0.23 15.82
C LYS A 79 10.34 0.78 15.20
N ILE A 80 10.42 0.81 13.87
CA ILE A 80 11.31 1.67 13.11
C ILE A 80 10.53 2.88 12.62
N ILE A 81 10.62 3.96 13.38
CA ILE A 81 10.05 5.27 13.03
C ILE A 81 11.10 6.23 12.45
N SER A 82 12.35 5.77 12.29
CA SER A 82 13.41 6.56 11.67
C SER A 82 13.24 6.64 10.15
N LEU A 83 13.85 7.66 9.54
CA LEU A 83 13.89 7.80 8.08
C LEU A 83 14.78 6.73 7.41
N ASP A 84 15.76 6.19 8.14
CA ASP A 84 16.65 5.16 7.64
C ASP A 84 15.96 3.79 7.69
N TYR A 85 16.01 3.08 6.56
CA TYR A 85 15.51 1.71 6.47
C TYR A 85 16.50 0.75 7.14
N THR A 86 16.01 -0.01 8.10
CA THR A 86 16.72 -1.12 8.74
C THR A 86 15.84 -2.35 8.70
N ILE A 87 16.43 -3.51 8.41
CA ILE A 87 15.69 -4.77 8.40
C ILE A 87 15.37 -5.16 9.85
N ASP A 88 14.08 -5.23 10.18
CA ASP A 88 13.55 -5.85 11.40
C ASP A 88 12.34 -6.69 11.02
N LYS A 89 12.41 -8.00 11.29
CA LYS A 89 11.40 -8.98 10.84
C LYS A 89 10.06 -8.83 11.55
N ASP A 90 10.04 -8.11 12.66
CA ASP A 90 8.86 -7.90 13.49
C ASP A 90 8.33 -6.45 13.34
N ASP A 91 8.72 -5.76 12.26
CA ASP A 91 8.33 -4.39 11.95
C ASP A 91 7.34 -4.33 10.76
N GLU A 92 6.38 -3.41 10.83
CA GLU A 92 5.35 -3.22 9.80
C GLU A 92 5.93 -2.83 8.41
N ILE A 93 7.13 -2.24 8.37
CA ILE A 93 7.83 -1.93 7.12
C ILE A 93 8.23 -3.22 6.38
N GLU A 94 8.57 -4.28 7.12
CA GLU A 94 8.93 -5.55 6.52
C GLU A 94 7.71 -6.30 5.98
N ASP A 95 6.53 -6.13 6.61
CA ASP A 95 5.27 -6.60 6.04
C ASP A 95 4.97 -5.93 4.69
N LEU A 96 5.23 -4.62 4.57
CA LEU A 96 5.07 -3.90 3.31
C LEU A 96 6.06 -4.40 2.25
N HIS A 97 7.33 -4.57 2.62
CA HIS A 97 8.35 -5.11 1.74
C HIS A 97 7.93 -6.49 1.20
N ASN A 98 7.50 -7.40 2.09
CA ASN A 98 7.05 -8.73 1.75
C ASN A 98 5.82 -8.72 0.82
N LEU A 99 4.88 -7.80 1.02
CA LEU A 99 3.73 -7.62 0.12
C LEU A 99 4.19 -7.19 -1.28
N LEU A 100 5.09 -6.20 -1.36
CA LEU A 100 5.60 -5.69 -2.63
C LEU A 100 6.44 -6.72 -3.39
N GLU A 101 7.24 -7.53 -2.69
CA GLU A 101 7.98 -8.64 -3.32
C GLU A 101 7.03 -9.66 -3.94
N LYS A 102 5.95 -10.04 -3.22
CA LYS A 102 4.93 -10.93 -3.77
C LYS A 102 4.29 -10.35 -5.02
N ILE A 103 3.90 -9.07 -4.99
CA ILE A 103 3.30 -8.38 -6.14
C ILE A 103 4.26 -8.37 -7.33
N LYS A 104 5.55 -8.08 -7.10
CA LYS A 104 6.56 -8.06 -8.16
C LYS A 104 6.63 -9.40 -8.90
N VAL A 105 6.55 -10.52 -8.18
CA VAL A 105 6.52 -11.87 -8.77
C VAL A 105 5.29 -12.09 -9.66
N PHE A 106 4.13 -11.49 -9.35
CA PHE A 106 2.92 -11.60 -10.16
C PHE A 106 2.90 -10.68 -11.39
N LEU A 107 3.75 -9.64 -11.41
CA LEU A 107 3.82 -8.64 -12.48
C LEU A 107 4.99 -8.83 -13.44
N SER A 108 5.95 -9.69 -13.09
CA SER A 108 7.08 -10.11 -13.94
C SER A 108 6.71 -11.21 -14.91
#